data_AF-A0A3D6D8A8-F1
#
_entry.id   AF-A0A3D6D8A8-F1
#
_cell.length_a   1.000
_cell.length_b   1.000
_cell.length_c   1.000
_cell.angle_alpha   90.00
_cell.angle_beta   90.00
_cell.angle_gamma   90.00
#
_symmetry.space_group_name_H-M   'P 1'
#
loop_
_entity.id
_entity.type
_entity.pdbx_description
1 polymer ?
#
loop_
_entity_poly.entity_id
_entity_poly.type
_entity_poly.pdbx_seq_one_letter_code
_entity_poly.pdbx_strand_id
1 'polypeptide(L)'
;SVGIPGGINFCFDAESCMVAFGWFGPFLDIGPDWGRNAGQRGGGSVNVLGERFQSGQIMFPIRIGGKHITPQVSFKGYQLRGKETPVFEFTVNGAWVKETVSASEKGIGLTYSFEMDPGLVTPIFVYLDRSNAEVEASHGKWDGNWLKIEPENIASFSISHYRQP
;
A
#
# COMPACT_ATOMS: atom_id res chain seq x y z
N SER A 1 -2.15 -4.09 10.56
CA SER A 1 -3.06 -4.83 9.67
C SER A 1 -4.37 -4.09 9.50
N VAL A 2 -4.95 -4.14 8.31
CA VAL A 2 -6.21 -3.46 7.96
C VAL A 2 -7.10 -4.47 7.24
N GLY A 3 -8.33 -4.60 7.70
CA GLY A 3 -9.38 -5.32 6.97
C GLY A 3 -10.26 -4.32 6.25
N ILE A 4 -10.60 -4.61 5.00
CA ILE A 4 -11.45 -3.76 4.16
C ILE A 4 -12.62 -4.58 3.59
N PRO A 5 -13.71 -3.94 3.16
CA PRO A 5 -14.84 -4.66 2.56
C PRO A 5 -14.42 -5.56 1.39
N GLY A 6 -15.17 -6.64 1.17
CA GLY A 6 -14.89 -7.62 0.11
C GLY A 6 -13.94 -8.76 0.51
N GLY A 7 -13.62 -8.89 1.80
CA GLY A 7 -12.79 -10.00 2.31
C GLY A 7 -11.30 -9.87 1.97
N ILE A 8 -10.88 -8.71 1.48
CA ILE A 8 -9.47 -8.36 1.27
C ILE A 8 -8.94 -7.68 2.53
N ASN A 9 -7.71 -8.00 2.87
CA ASN A 9 -7.01 -7.45 4.01
C ASN A 9 -5.55 -7.21 3.63
N PHE A 10 -4.87 -6.31 4.34
CA PHE A 10 -3.47 -6.02 4.08
C PHE A 10 -2.68 -5.61 5.33
N CYS A 11 -1.37 -5.75 5.23
CA CYS A 11 -0.43 -5.30 6.24
C CYS A 11 0.30 -4.07 5.73
N PHE A 12 -0.07 -2.89 6.24
CA PHE A 12 0.74 -1.68 6.09
C PHE A 12 1.79 -1.64 7.19
N ASP A 13 3.05 -1.46 6.79
CA ASP A 13 4.16 -1.25 7.70
C ASP A 13 4.44 0.26 7.82
N ALA A 14 4.31 0.81 9.01
CA ALA A 14 4.54 2.23 9.28
C ALA A 14 6.03 2.61 9.27
N GLU A 15 6.94 1.66 9.48
CA GLU A 15 8.38 1.93 9.43
C GLU A 15 8.83 2.15 7.99
N SER A 16 8.43 1.24 7.09
CA SER A 16 8.74 1.33 5.66
C SER A 16 7.73 2.12 4.83
N CYS A 17 6.58 2.50 5.41
CA CYS A 17 5.45 3.19 4.76
C CYS A 17 5.00 2.51 3.46
N MET A 18 4.90 1.19 3.47
CA MET A 18 4.45 0.41 2.33
C MET A 18 3.57 -0.76 2.78
N VAL A 19 2.82 -1.32 1.85
CA VAL A 19 2.06 -2.55 2.07
C VAL A 19 2.98 -3.75 1.88
N ALA A 20 3.27 -4.44 2.97
CA ALA A 20 4.15 -5.62 2.98
C ALA A 20 3.52 -6.81 2.23
N PHE A 21 2.22 -7.06 2.44
CA PHE A 21 1.46 -8.11 1.75
C PHE A 21 -0.04 -7.91 1.93
N GLY A 22 -0.83 -8.59 1.10
CA GLY A 22 -2.29 -8.70 1.23
C GLY A 22 -2.73 -10.15 1.46
N TRP A 23 -3.99 -10.34 1.86
CA TRP A 23 -4.62 -11.65 1.90
C TRP A 23 -6.12 -11.59 1.67
N PHE A 24 -6.68 -12.66 1.10
CA PHE A 24 -8.11 -12.85 0.88
C PHE A 24 -8.68 -13.87 1.86
N GLY A 25 -9.85 -13.58 2.43
CA GLY A 25 -10.55 -14.44 3.38
C GLY A 25 -10.52 -13.91 4.82
N PRO A 26 -10.56 -14.79 5.83
CA PRO A 26 -10.65 -14.37 7.23
C PRO A 26 -9.46 -13.53 7.67
N PHE A 27 -9.69 -12.58 8.59
CA PHE A 27 -8.72 -11.55 8.97
C PHE A 27 -7.50 -12.13 9.72
N LEU A 28 -7.54 -12.14 11.06
CA LEU A 28 -6.43 -12.57 11.91
C LEU A 28 -6.95 -13.41 13.07
N ASP A 29 -6.18 -14.41 13.47
CA ASP A 29 -6.33 -15.02 14.79
C ASP A 29 -5.46 -14.25 15.80
N ILE A 30 -6.12 -13.36 16.56
CA ILE A 30 -5.51 -12.51 17.59
C ILE A 30 -5.54 -13.15 18.98
N GLY A 31 -6.15 -14.33 19.12
CA GLY A 31 -6.29 -15.02 20.41
C GLY A 31 -4.95 -15.19 21.16
N PRO A 32 -3.85 -15.57 20.49
CA PRO A 32 -2.54 -15.66 21.12
C PRO A 32 -2.02 -14.33 21.69
N ASP A 33 -2.31 -13.19 21.04
CA ASP A 33 -1.81 -11.87 21.44
C ASP A 33 -2.61 -11.27 22.61
N TRP A 34 -3.89 -11.59 22.73
CA TRP A 34 -4.70 -11.18 23.89
C TRP A 34 -4.39 -11.97 25.16
N GLY A 35 -3.60 -13.04 25.07
CA GLY A 35 -3.37 -13.94 26.19
C GLY A 35 -4.62 -14.76 26.56
N ARG A 36 -4.48 -15.63 27.56
CA ARG A 36 -5.53 -16.58 27.95
C ARG A 36 -6.33 -16.13 29.18
N ASN A 37 -5.84 -15.12 29.89
CA ASN A 37 -6.44 -14.64 31.15
C ASN A 37 -6.75 -13.14 31.09
N ALA A 38 -7.70 -12.70 31.90
CA ALA A 38 -8.04 -11.29 32.05
C ALA A 38 -6.82 -10.44 32.44
N GLY A 39 -6.64 -9.31 31.76
CA GLY A 39 -5.52 -8.39 32.00
C GLY A 39 -4.22 -8.76 31.28
N GLN A 40 -4.14 -9.91 30.61
CA GLN A 40 -3.04 -10.21 29.70
C GLN A 40 -3.25 -9.46 28.38
N ARG A 41 -2.16 -8.91 27.83
CA ARG A 41 -2.08 -8.33 26.49
C ARG A 41 -0.63 -8.43 26.02
N GLY A 42 -0.44 -8.73 24.73
CA GLY A 42 0.83 -8.72 24.04
C GLY A 42 1.62 -10.05 24.14
N GLY A 43 2.44 -10.29 23.11
CA GLY A 43 3.54 -11.26 23.14
C GLY A 43 3.28 -12.59 22.42
N GLY A 44 2.05 -12.82 21.95
CA GLY A 44 1.71 -13.98 21.12
C GLY A 44 1.80 -13.68 19.63
N SER A 45 2.25 -14.65 18.83
CA SER A 45 2.22 -14.52 17.37
C SER A 45 0.78 -14.53 16.85
N VAL A 46 0.45 -13.54 16.02
CA VAL A 46 -0.85 -13.43 15.34
C VAL A 46 -0.77 -14.11 13.98
N ASN A 47 -1.74 -14.98 13.68
CA ASN A 47 -1.76 -15.71 12.41
C ASN A 47 -2.70 -15.06 11.39
N VAL A 48 -2.25 -15.01 10.13
CA VAL A 48 -3.12 -14.71 8.99
C VAL A 48 -3.92 -15.97 8.66
N LEU A 49 -5.24 -15.85 8.63
CA LEU A 49 -6.15 -16.98 8.41
C LEU A 49 -6.55 -17.16 6.94
N GLY A 50 -6.43 -16.10 6.13
CA GLY A 50 -6.72 -16.13 4.71
C GLY A 50 -5.53 -16.49 3.82
N GLU A 51 -5.78 -16.55 2.51
CA GLU A 51 -4.77 -16.82 1.50
C GLU A 51 -3.96 -15.56 1.20
N ARG A 52 -2.65 -15.60 1.45
CA ARG A 52 -1.74 -14.48 1.19
C ARG A 52 -1.47 -14.29 -0.30
N PHE A 53 -1.34 -13.03 -0.70
CA PHE A 53 -0.86 -12.64 -2.02
C PHE A 53 0.17 -11.50 -1.91
N GLN A 54 1.00 -11.37 -2.95
CA GLN A 54 2.01 -10.32 -3.02
C GLN A 54 1.35 -8.96 -3.26
N SER A 55 1.81 -7.93 -2.54
CA SER A 55 1.37 -6.53 -2.75
C SER A 55 1.97 -5.91 -4.03
N GLY A 56 3.00 -6.53 -4.60
CA GLY A 56 3.86 -5.95 -5.63
C GLY A 56 4.92 -4.98 -5.06
N GLN A 57 4.81 -4.57 -3.79
CA GLN A 57 5.75 -3.66 -3.13
C GLN A 57 6.80 -4.48 -2.35
N ILE A 58 7.89 -4.85 -3.03
CA ILE A 58 9.05 -5.53 -2.38
C ILE A 58 10.04 -4.55 -1.74
N MET A 59 9.84 -3.26 -1.98
CA MET A 59 10.60 -2.12 -1.49
C MET A 59 9.68 -0.91 -1.50
N PHE A 60 9.99 0.13 -0.72
CA PHE A 60 9.20 1.36 -0.76
C PHE A 60 9.08 1.83 -2.22
N PRO A 61 7.88 2.10 -2.76
CA PRO A 61 7.67 2.13 -4.20
C PRO A 61 8.00 3.49 -4.85
N ILE A 62 7.79 4.61 -4.15
CA ILE A 62 7.88 5.95 -4.76
C ILE A 62 9.34 6.46 -4.79
N ARG A 63 9.73 7.05 -5.92
CA ARG A 63 11.00 7.78 -6.13
C ARG A 63 10.70 9.12 -6.77
N ILE A 64 11.15 10.21 -6.16
CA ILE A 64 11.00 11.56 -6.72
C ILE A 64 12.27 11.91 -7.50
N GLY A 65 12.13 12.25 -8.79
CA GLY A 65 13.21 12.72 -9.65
C GLY A 65 14.01 11.65 -10.40
N GLY A 66 14.08 10.39 -9.91
CA GLY A 66 14.87 9.34 -10.58
C GLY A 66 14.78 7.95 -9.93
N LYS A 67 14.82 6.89 -10.75
CA LYS A 67 14.66 5.47 -10.31
C LYS A 67 15.67 5.00 -9.25
N HIS A 68 16.89 5.53 -9.28
CA HIS A 68 17.99 5.08 -8.43
C HIS A 68 18.21 5.96 -7.18
N ILE A 69 17.33 6.92 -6.94
CA ILE A 69 17.38 7.75 -5.73
C ILE A 69 16.95 6.89 -4.54
N THR A 70 17.62 7.04 -3.40
CA THR A 70 17.16 6.40 -2.15
C THR A 70 16.18 7.36 -1.47
N PRO A 71 14.90 6.96 -1.28
CA PRO A 71 13.90 7.84 -0.69
C PRO A 71 14.08 7.90 0.84
N GLN A 72 13.88 9.08 1.41
CA GLN A 72 13.70 9.25 2.84
C GLN A 72 12.22 9.32 3.14
N VAL A 73 11.73 8.38 3.93
CA VAL A 73 10.31 8.25 4.23
C VAL A 73 10.05 8.49 5.71
N SER A 74 8.95 9.19 6.02
CA SER A 74 8.55 9.43 7.40
C SER A 74 7.03 9.34 7.52
N PHE A 75 6.56 8.35 8.26
CA PHE A 75 5.15 8.19 8.60
C PHE A 75 4.67 9.35 9.46
N LYS A 76 3.50 9.91 9.12
CA LYS A 76 2.90 11.05 9.84
C LYS A 76 1.59 10.68 10.54
N GLY A 77 0.96 9.57 10.15
CA GLY A 77 -0.23 9.05 10.79
C GLY A 77 -1.22 8.49 9.77
N TYR A 78 -2.45 8.24 10.22
CA TYR A 78 -3.54 7.86 9.34
C TYR A 78 -4.86 8.45 9.83
N GLN A 79 -5.83 8.56 8.92
CA GLN A 79 -7.17 9.08 9.20
C GLN A 79 -8.26 8.15 8.66
N LEU A 80 -9.34 7.94 9.43
CA LEU A 80 -10.48 7.11 9.05
C LEU A 80 -11.79 7.92 8.89
N ARG A 81 -11.74 9.26 8.98
CA ARG A 81 -12.94 10.11 9.10
C ARG A 81 -13.91 9.91 7.93
N GLY A 82 -14.99 9.16 8.16
CA GLY A 82 -16.06 8.91 7.19
C GLY A 82 -15.66 8.00 6.01
N LYS A 83 -14.52 7.30 6.08
CA LYS A 83 -14.06 6.38 5.04
C LYS A 83 -14.07 4.93 5.54
N GLU A 84 -14.34 4.01 4.62
CA GLU A 84 -14.26 2.57 4.90
C GLU A 84 -12.82 2.08 5.06
N THR A 85 -11.86 2.81 4.50
CA THR A 85 -10.43 2.50 4.54
C THR A 85 -9.61 3.69 5.05
N PRO A 86 -8.51 3.45 5.79
CA PRO A 86 -7.67 4.52 6.30
C PRO A 86 -6.94 5.23 5.15
N VAL A 87 -6.81 6.55 5.29
CA VAL A 87 -5.85 7.34 4.52
C VAL A 87 -4.55 7.39 5.31
N PHE A 88 -3.50 6.79 4.78
CA PHE A 88 -2.16 6.89 5.35
C PHE A 88 -1.51 8.18 4.89
N GLU A 89 -0.86 8.88 5.82
CA GLU A 89 -0.19 10.15 5.55
C GLU A 89 1.30 10.00 5.90
N PHE A 90 2.17 10.28 4.93
CA PHE A 90 3.62 10.21 5.09
C PHE A 90 4.32 11.23 4.19
N THR A 91 5.62 11.41 4.39
CA THR A 91 6.45 12.25 3.50
C THR A 91 7.50 11.42 2.79
N VAL A 92 7.79 11.75 1.53
CA VAL A 92 8.89 11.20 0.73
C VAL A 92 9.82 12.34 0.35
N ASN A 93 11.07 12.31 0.82
CA ASN A 93 12.04 13.41 0.64
C ASN A 93 11.45 14.78 1.05
N GLY A 94 10.59 14.80 2.08
CA GLY A 94 9.89 16.00 2.55
C GLY A 94 8.58 16.34 1.82
N ALA A 95 8.31 15.79 0.64
CA ALA A 95 7.04 15.99 -0.07
C ALA A 95 5.93 15.15 0.56
N TRP A 96 4.74 15.73 0.75
CA TRP A 96 3.60 15.02 1.33
C TRP A 96 2.99 14.00 0.38
N VAL A 97 2.58 12.86 0.94
CA VAL A 97 1.88 11.78 0.26
C VAL A 97 0.72 11.32 1.14
N LYS A 98 -0.44 11.17 0.53
CA LYS A 98 -1.58 10.44 1.08
C LYS A 98 -1.79 9.18 0.26
N GLU A 99 -1.94 8.05 0.92
CA GLU A 99 -2.21 6.77 0.30
C GLU A 99 -3.50 6.19 0.86
N THR A 100 -4.39 5.77 -0.03
CA THR A 100 -5.55 4.95 0.31
C THR A 100 -5.42 3.61 -0.40
N VAL A 101 -5.69 2.53 0.33
CA VAL A 101 -5.65 1.17 -0.21
C VAL A 101 -7.05 0.57 -0.20
N SER A 102 -7.49 0.06 -1.34
CA SER A 102 -8.77 -0.62 -1.49
C SER A 102 -8.59 -2.00 -2.14
N ALA A 103 -9.65 -2.81 -2.11
CA ALA A 103 -9.69 -4.05 -2.89
C ALA A 103 -9.66 -3.71 -4.38
N SER A 104 -9.01 -4.54 -5.18
CA SER A 104 -9.12 -4.42 -6.63
C SER A 104 -10.53 -4.81 -7.09
N GLU A 105 -11.11 -4.01 -7.99
CA GLU A 105 -12.41 -4.34 -8.60
C GLU A 105 -12.31 -5.44 -9.67
N LYS A 106 -11.09 -5.82 -10.07
CA LYS A 106 -10.82 -6.71 -11.22
C LYS A 106 -10.46 -8.13 -10.83
N GLY A 107 -10.22 -8.41 -9.55
CA GLY A 107 -9.78 -9.70 -9.08
C GLY A 107 -9.24 -9.67 -7.65
N ILE A 108 -8.49 -10.70 -7.27
CA ILE A 108 -7.88 -10.78 -5.95
C ILE A 108 -6.62 -9.91 -5.96
N GLY A 109 -6.67 -8.78 -5.26
CA GLY A 109 -5.57 -7.82 -5.25
C GLY A 109 -5.92 -6.51 -4.56
N LEU A 110 -5.05 -5.51 -4.76
CA LEU A 110 -5.15 -4.19 -4.14
C LEU A 110 -5.09 -3.09 -5.19
N THR A 111 -5.79 -2.00 -4.92
CA THR A 111 -5.63 -0.72 -5.62
C THR A 111 -5.01 0.28 -4.66
N TYR A 112 -3.86 0.83 -5.04
CA TYR A 112 -3.17 1.90 -4.33
C TYR A 112 -3.56 3.23 -4.97
N SER A 113 -4.18 4.12 -4.22
CA SER A 113 -4.55 5.45 -4.66
C SER A 113 -3.70 6.48 -3.92
N PHE A 114 -3.00 7.31 -4.67
CA PHE A 114 -2.06 8.30 -4.16
C PHE A 114 -2.56 9.71 -4.45
N GLU A 115 -2.44 10.59 -3.47
CA GLU A 115 -2.49 12.04 -3.63
C GLU A 115 -1.17 12.61 -3.11
N MET A 116 -0.44 13.33 -3.94
CA MET A 116 0.88 13.88 -3.60
C MET A 116 0.90 15.40 -3.71
N ASP A 117 1.95 16.02 -3.17
CA ASP A 117 2.18 17.46 -3.25
C ASP A 117 2.09 17.97 -4.70
N PRO A 118 1.10 18.82 -5.04
CA PRO A 118 0.92 19.36 -6.40
C PRO A 118 2.04 20.32 -6.82
N GLY A 119 2.88 20.76 -5.88
CA GLY A 119 4.07 21.57 -6.16
C GLY A 119 5.26 20.77 -6.70
N LEU A 120 5.17 19.44 -6.81
CA LEU A 120 6.20 18.61 -7.41
C LEU A 120 6.33 18.88 -8.91
N VAL A 121 7.45 19.50 -9.31
CA VAL A 121 7.78 19.82 -10.72
C VAL A 121 8.67 18.79 -11.39
N THR A 122 9.06 17.73 -10.68
CA THR A 122 9.87 16.63 -11.21
C THR A 122 9.04 15.36 -11.32
N PRO A 123 9.26 14.51 -12.34
CA PRO A 123 8.57 13.23 -12.45
C PRO A 123 8.81 12.34 -11.24
N ILE A 124 7.87 11.45 -10.96
CA ILE A 124 8.04 10.36 -10.01
C ILE A 124 8.17 9.03 -10.75
N PHE A 125 8.84 8.10 -10.10
CA PHE A 125 8.93 6.72 -10.52
C PHE A 125 8.37 5.84 -9.42
N VAL A 126 7.44 4.96 -9.76
CA VAL A 126 6.83 4.01 -8.83
C VAL A 126 7.30 2.62 -9.21
N TYR A 127 8.01 1.96 -8.31
CA TYR A 127 8.36 0.54 -8.47
C TYR A 127 7.18 -0.32 -8.07
N LEU A 128 6.85 -1.30 -8.91
CA LEU A 128 5.96 -2.38 -8.57
C LEU A 128 6.43 -3.66 -9.25
N ASP A 129 6.54 -4.75 -8.50
CA ASP A 129 6.77 -6.06 -9.09
C ASP A 129 5.53 -6.51 -9.85
N ARG A 130 5.71 -6.86 -11.13
CA ARG A 130 4.65 -7.24 -12.06
C ARG A 130 4.79 -8.69 -12.54
N SER A 131 5.70 -9.45 -11.95
CA SER A 131 6.06 -10.79 -12.43
C SER A 131 4.92 -11.81 -12.31
N ASN A 132 4.06 -11.68 -11.30
CA ASN A 132 3.03 -12.67 -10.97
C ASN A 132 1.61 -12.05 -10.86
N ALA A 133 1.38 -10.88 -11.45
CA ALA A 133 0.11 -10.18 -11.36
C ALA A 133 -0.17 -9.29 -12.58
N GLU A 134 -1.45 -9.09 -12.85
CA GLU A 134 -1.90 -8.02 -13.72
C GLU A 134 -1.77 -6.68 -13.00
N VAL A 135 -1.30 -5.68 -13.73
CA VAL A 135 -1.06 -4.34 -13.19
C VAL A 135 -1.54 -3.28 -14.15
N GLU A 136 -2.30 -2.33 -13.61
CA GLU A 136 -2.82 -1.18 -14.33
C GLU A 136 -2.55 0.09 -13.55
N ALA A 137 -2.36 1.20 -14.25
CA ALA A 137 -2.20 2.51 -13.64
C ALA A 137 -3.12 3.50 -14.34
N SER A 138 -3.72 4.42 -13.58
CA SER A 138 -4.58 5.47 -14.17
C SER A 138 -3.79 6.51 -14.96
N HIS A 139 -2.51 6.71 -14.62
CA HIS A 139 -1.61 7.63 -15.30
C HIS A 139 -0.20 7.07 -15.41
N GLY A 140 0.59 7.65 -16.33
CA GLY A 140 2.00 7.35 -16.50
C GLY A 140 2.29 6.30 -17.58
N LYS A 141 3.58 5.96 -17.71
CA LYS A 141 4.08 4.96 -18.67
C LYS A 141 5.00 3.97 -17.98
N TRP A 142 4.78 2.69 -18.25
CA TRP A 142 5.59 1.60 -17.72
C TRP A 142 6.89 1.42 -18.52
N ASP A 143 7.97 1.15 -17.79
CA ASP A 143 9.27 0.69 -18.28
C ASP A 143 9.75 -0.44 -17.35
N GLY A 144 9.46 -1.68 -17.75
CA GLY A 144 9.59 -2.85 -16.88
C GLY A 144 8.68 -2.74 -15.64
N ASN A 145 9.30 -2.87 -14.47
CA ASN A 145 8.66 -2.74 -13.14
C ASN A 145 8.56 -1.29 -12.64
N TRP A 146 8.94 -0.30 -13.46
CA TRP A 146 8.88 1.11 -13.10
C TRP A 146 7.79 1.83 -13.86
N LEU A 147 6.86 2.45 -13.15
CA LEU A 147 5.91 3.40 -13.71
C LEU A 147 6.49 4.81 -13.60
N LYS A 148 6.64 5.52 -14.72
CA LYS A 148 6.96 6.95 -14.73
C LYS A 148 5.67 7.76 -14.76
N ILE A 149 5.49 8.67 -13.81
CA ILE A 149 4.37 9.63 -13.79
C ILE A 149 4.95 11.05 -13.89
N GLU A 150 4.47 11.79 -14.89
CA GLU A 150 4.88 13.17 -15.13
C GLU A 150 4.18 14.12 -14.14
N PRO A 151 4.81 15.27 -13.80
CA PRO A 151 4.32 16.24 -12.81
C PRO A 151 2.82 16.55 -12.87
N GLU A 152 2.28 16.74 -14.06
CA GLU A 152 0.87 17.09 -14.31
C GLU A 152 -0.13 16.03 -13.81
N ASN A 153 0.32 14.80 -13.55
CA ASN A 153 -0.53 13.68 -13.11
C ASN A 153 -0.23 13.24 -11.66
N ILE A 154 0.67 13.91 -10.94
CA ILE A 154 1.13 13.48 -9.59
C ILE A 154 0.11 13.83 -8.49
N ALA A 155 -0.72 14.85 -8.72
CA ALA A 155 -1.69 15.32 -7.73
C ALA A 155 -2.69 14.22 -7.31
N SER A 156 -3.05 13.32 -8.24
CA SER A 156 -3.89 12.16 -7.96
C SER A 156 -3.68 11.07 -9.02
N PHE A 157 -3.31 9.87 -8.58
CA PHE A 157 -3.18 8.70 -9.45
C PHE A 157 -3.43 7.41 -8.67
N SER A 158 -3.57 6.31 -9.39
CA SER A 158 -3.83 5.00 -8.80
C SER A 158 -3.13 3.88 -9.57
N ILE A 159 -2.82 2.80 -8.87
CA ILE A 159 -2.19 1.60 -9.41
C ILE A 159 -2.92 0.38 -8.85
N SER A 160 -3.48 -0.44 -9.73
CA SER A 160 -4.13 -1.70 -9.39
C SER A 160 -3.15 -2.86 -9.61
N HIS A 161 -3.03 -3.76 -8.64
CA HIS A 161 -2.22 -4.98 -8.72
C HIS A 161 -3.07 -6.16 -8.27
N TYR A 162 -3.38 -7.07 -9.18
CA TYR A 162 -4.32 -8.14 -8.94
C TYR A 162 -4.03 -9.38 -9.79
N ARG A 163 -4.62 -10.51 -9.39
CA ARG A 163 -4.69 -11.71 -10.21
C ARG A 163 -6.15 -12.08 -10.44
N GLN A 164 -6.41 -12.77 -11.55
CA GLN A 164 -7.69 -13.42 -11.77
C GLN A 164 -7.92 -14.52 -10.71
N PRO A 165 -9.18 -14.77 -10.30
CA PRO A 165 -9.52 -15.84 -9.35
C PRO A 165 -9.09 -17.23 -9.80
#